data_AF-A0A9Q1ANT7-F1
#
_entry.id   AF-A0A9Q1ANT7-F1
#
_cell.length_a   1.000
_cell.length_b   1.000
_cell.length_c   1.000
_cell.angle_alpha   90.00
_cell.angle_beta   90.00
_cell.angle_gamma   90.00
#
_symmetry.space_group_name_H-M   'P 1'
#
loop_
_entity.id
_entity.type
_entity.pdbx_description
1 polymer ?
#
loop_
_entity_poly.entity_id
_entity_poly.type
_entity_poly.pdbx_seq_one_letter_code
_entity_poly.pdbx_strand_id
1 'polypeptide(L)'
;MLDNAIFPDCITYSTIMYQYCRRGNLDGAIELWDAMLNKGLKPDTLAYNFLIYGCCIAGELGKAFEFRDDMIRRGVKPNQATHSALTREVFKEVFYFY
;
A
#
# COMPACT_ATOMS: atom_id res chain seq x y z
N MET A 1 0.88 36.79 -5.50
CA MET A 1 0.22 35.49 -5.32
C MET A 1 1.28 34.56 -4.75
N LEU A 2 1.25 34.33 -3.44
CA LEU A 2 2.16 33.39 -2.79
C LEU A 2 1.65 31.99 -3.13
N ASP A 3 2.38 31.33 -4.01
CA ASP A 3 2.24 29.91 -4.27
C ASP A 3 2.65 29.19 -2.97
N ASN A 4 1.69 29.00 -2.07
CA ASN A 4 1.87 28.17 -0.88
C ASN A 4 2.02 26.74 -1.39
N ALA A 5 3.24 26.37 -1.78
CA ALA A 5 3.61 25.01 -2.12
C ALA A 5 3.46 24.16 -0.87
N ILE A 6 2.23 23.69 -0.60
CA ILE A 6 1.95 22.68 0.40
C ILE A 6 2.60 21.40 -0.14
N PHE A 7 3.77 21.05 0.38
CA PHE A 7 4.41 19.80 0.06
C PHE A 7 3.54 18.66 0.60
N PRO A 8 3.11 17.70 -0.24
CA PRO A 8 2.38 16.54 0.23
C PRO A 8 3.19 15.78 1.27
N ASP A 9 2.60 15.54 2.42
CA ASP A 9 3.16 14.74 3.50
C ASP A 9 2.76 13.25 3.37
N CYS A 10 3.24 12.40 4.28
CA CYS A 10 2.92 10.97 4.27
C CYS A 10 1.41 10.69 4.27
N ILE A 11 0.61 11.54 4.95
CA ILE A 11 -0.85 11.41 5.03
C ILE A 11 -1.47 11.67 3.66
N THR A 12 -1.00 12.70 2.96
CA THR A 12 -1.48 13.05 1.62
C THR A 12 -1.21 11.91 0.64
N TYR A 13 0.02 11.39 0.60
CA TYR A 13 0.38 10.24 -0.22
C TYR A 13 -0.47 9.01 0.10
N SER A 14 -0.57 8.64 1.39
CA SER A 14 -1.34 7.48 1.83
C SER A 14 -2.82 7.58 1.44
N THR A 15 -3.41 8.77 1.58
CA THR A 15 -4.81 9.02 1.22
C THR A 15 -5.05 8.81 -0.27
N ILE A 16 -4.16 9.33 -1.13
CA ILE A 16 -4.31 9.21 -2.57
C ILE A 16 -4.04 7.76 -3.01
N MET A 17 -3.01 7.10 -2.46
CA MET A 17 -2.73 5.69 -2.69
C MET A 17 -3.95 4.81 -2.39
N TYR A 18 -4.63 5.04 -1.26
CA TYR A 18 -5.86 4.33 -0.94
C TYR A 18 -6.95 4.50 -2.01
N GLN A 19 -7.11 5.71 -2.56
CA GLN A 19 -8.08 5.94 -3.64
C GLN A 19 -7.72 5.18 -4.92
N TYR A 20 -6.43 5.13 -5.27
CA TYR A 20 -5.94 4.33 -6.39
C TYR A 20 -6.21 2.84 -6.19
N CYS A 21 -5.83 2.28 -5.03
CA CYS A 21 -6.06 0.88 -4.69
C CYS A 21 -7.56 0.53 -4.71
N ARG A 22 -8.44 1.39 -4.16
CA ARG A 22 -9.89 1.19 -4.18
C ARG A 22 -10.50 1.16 -5.59
N ARG A 23 -9.88 1.87 -6.54
CA ARG A 23 -10.31 1.90 -7.94
C ARG A 23 -9.68 0.76 -8.76
N GLY A 24 -8.92 -0.14 -8.13
CA GLY A 24 -8.20 -1.22 -8.81
C GLY A 24 -7.01 -0.74 -9.62
N ASN A 25 -6.59 0.53 -9.47
CA ASN A 25 -5.43 1.07 -10.18
C ASN A 25 -4.19 0.92 -9.29
N LEU A 26 -3.62 -0.28 -9.30
CA LEU A 26 -2.41 -0.58 -8.53
C LEU A 26 -1.18 0.18 -9.05
N ASP A 27 -1.06 0.34 -10.36
CA ASP A 27 0.08 1.03 -10.98
C ASP A 27 0.19 2.48 -10.48
N GLY A 28 -0.92 3.22 -10.45
CA GLY A 28 -0.94 4.58 -9.91
C GLY A 28 -0.64 4.65 -8.41
N ALA A 29 -0.96 3.61 -7.65
CA ALA A 29 -0.57 3.52 -6.23
C ALA A 29 0.94 3.28 -6.07
N ILE A 30 1.55 2.48 -6.95
CA ILE A 30 3.00 2.22 -6.98
C ILE A 30 3.76 3.47 -7.42
N GLU A 31 3.29 4.20 -8.44
CA GLU A 31 3.90 5.46 -8.85
C GLU A 31 3.94 6.49 -7.70
N LEU A 32 2.87 6.57 -6.91
CA LEU A 32 2.83 7.43 -5.73
C LEU A 32 3.76 6.97 -4.62
N TRP A 33 3.89 5.64 -4.43
CA TRP A 33 4.86 5.07 -3.51
C TRP A 33 6.29 5.44 -3.87
N ASP A 34 6.66 5.27 -5.14
CA ASP A 34 7.99 5.63 -5.61
C ASP A 34 8.23 7.13 -5.50
N ALA A 35 7.24 7.96 -5.82
CA ALA A 35 7.32 9.40 -5.62
C ALA A 35 7.50 9.79 -4.14
N MET A 36 6.83 9.09 -3.21
CA MET A 36 7.01 9.28 -1.77
C MET A 36 8.45 8.95 -1.35
N LEU A 37 8.98 7.81 -1.78
CA LEU A 37 10.35 7.38 -1.48
C LEU A 37 11.41 8.31 -2.09
N ASN A 38 11.23 8.74 -3.33
CA ASN A 38 12.13 9.66 -4.04
C ASN A 38 12.20 11.04 -3.38
N LYS A 39 11.15 11.44 -2.66
CA LYS A 39 11.15 12.65 -1.81
C LYS A 39 11.80 12.45 -0.44
N GLY A 40 12.30 11.26 -0.14
CA GLY A 40 12.89 10.92 1.15
C GLY A 40 11.87 10.77 2.28
N LEU A 41 10.57 10.70 1.95
CA LEU A 41 9.54 10.46 2.96
C LEU A 41 9.63 9.01 3.43
N LYS A 42 9.47 8.81 4.74
CA LYS A 42 9.45 7.48 5.35
C LYS A 42 8.02 6.95 5.34
N PRO A 43 7.75 5.83 4.65
CA PRO A 43 6.44 5.21 4.70
C PRO A 43 6.12 4.73 6.11
N ASP A 44 4.89 4.98 6.54
CA ASP A 44 4.38 4.49 7.81
C ASP A 44 3.55 3.22 7.61
N THR A 45 3.04 2.67 8.70
CA THR A 45 2.19 1.47 8.68
C THR A 45 0.99 1.63 7.75
N LEU A 46 0.45 2.84 7.60
CA LEU A 46 -0.75 3.10 6.82
C LEU A 46 -0.45 3.01 5.31
N ALA A 47 0.64 3.63 4.86
CA ALA A 47 1.10 3.56 3.48
C ALA A 47 1.34 2.11 3.02
N TYR A 48 2.02 1.31 3.84
CA TYR A 48 2.23 -0.12 3.58
C TYR A 48 0.91 -0.89 3.48
N ASN A 49 0.00 -0.66 4.43
CA ASN A 49 -1.28 -1.38 4.45
C ASN A 49 -2.11 -1.11 3.19
N PHE A 50 -2.05 0.10 2.63
CA PHE A 50 -2.76 0.41 1.39
C PHE A 50 -2.17 -0.28 0.17
N LEU A 51 -0.84 -0.34 0.04
CA LEU A 51 -0.22 -1.11 -1.05
C LEU A 51 -0.51 -2.60 -0.93
N ILE A 52 -0.36 -3.16 0.27
CA ILE A 52 -0.67 -4.57 0.53
C ILE A 52 -2.13 -4.84 0.14
N TYR A 53 -3.06 -3.99 0.56
CA TYR A 53 -4.47 -4.09 0.18
C TYR A 53 -4.69 -3.98 -1.33
N GLY A 54 -4.03 -3.04 -2.01
CA GLY A 54 -4.11 -2.87 -3.46
C GLY A 54 -3.59 -4.10 -4.22
N CYS A 55 -2.42 -4.64 -3.82
CA CYS A 55 -1.85 -5.87 -4.36
C CYS A 55 -2.80 -7.05 -4.16
N CYS A 56 -3.38 -7.18 -2.97
CA CYS A 56 -4.37 -8.20 -2.64
C CYS A 56 -5.59 -8.12 -3.57
N ILE A 57 -6.20 -6.94 -3.76
CA ILE A 57 -7.34 -6.76 -4.69
C ILE A 57 -6.97 -7.13 -6.13
N ALA A 58 -5.75 -6.80 -6.55
CA ALA A 58 -5.26 -7.08 -7.90
C ALA A 58 -4.86 -8.56 -8.12
N GLY A 59 -4.92 -9.41 -7.08
CA GLY A 59 -4.44 -10.79 -7.15
C GLY A 59 -2.90 -10.93 -7.11
N GLU A 60 -2.19 -9.83 -6.88
CA GLU A 60 -0.72 -9.77 -6.84
C GLU A 60 -0.18 -10.13 -5.45
N LEU A 61 -0.54 -11.31 -4.94
CA LEU A 61 -0.21 -11.74 -3.57
C LEU A 61 1.30 -11.77 -3.30
N GLY A 62 2.12 -12.15 -4.29
CA GLY A 62 3.58 -12.12 -4.17
C GLY A 62 4.11 -10.73 -3.79
N LYS A 63 3.67 -9.68 -4.51
CA LYS A 63 4.01 -8.29 -4.20
C LYS A 63 3.47 -7.85 -2.84
N ALA A 64 2.28 -8.31 -2.45
CA ALA A 64 1.71 -8.00 -1.14
C ALA A 64 2.62 -8.52 0.00
N PHE A 65 3.17 -9.73 -0.13
CA PHE A 65 4.13 -10.27 0.83
C PHE A 65 5.49 -9.56 0.77
N GLU A 66 5.97 -9.19 -0.41
CA GLU A 66 7.19 -8.38 -0.55
C GLU A 66 7.08 -7.04 0.20
N PHE A 67 5.95 -6.36 0.10
CA PHE A 67 5.70 -5.12 0.85
C PHE A 67 5.63 -5.36 2.36
N ARG A 68 5.02 -6.45 2.81
CA ARG A 68 5.03 -6.84 4.23
C ARG A 68 6.45 -7.08 4.73
N ASP A 69 7.29 -7.74 3.93
CA ASP A 69 8.64 -8.07 4.34
C ASP A 69 9.56 -6.83 4.30
N ASP A 70 9.37 -5.92 3.34
CA ASP A 70 9.99 -4.59 3.34
C ASP A 70 9.60 -3.76 4.57
N MET A 71 8.31 -3.78 4.94
CA MET A 71 7.80 -3.14 6.16
C MET A 71 8.58 -3.61 7.40
N ILE A 72 8.75 -4.93 7.57
CA ILE A 72 9.50 -5.52 8.68
C ILE A 72 10.98 -5.13 8.62
N ARG A 73 11.62 -5.22 7.44
CA ARG A 73 13.03 -4.85 7.25
C ARG A 73 13.32 -3.40 7.62
N ARG A 74 12.36 -2.50 7.41
CA ARG A 74 12.46 -1.08 7.76
C ARG A 74 12.04 -0.77 9.20
N GLY A 75 11.73 -1.79 10.00
CA GLY A 75 11.33 -1.63 11.40
C GLY A 75 9.90 -1.13 11.60
N VAL A 76 9.09 -1.13 10.54
CA VAL A 76 7.66 -0.79 10.62
C VAL A 76 6.91 -2.07 11.02
N LYS A 77 6.09 -2.01 12.07
CA LYS A 77 5.43 -3.20 12.63
C LYS A 77 4.11 -3.48 11.91
N PRO A 78 3.93 -4.68 11.29
CA PRO A 78 2.63 -5.12 10.81
C PRO A 78 1.56 -5.05 11.88
N ASN A 79 0.34 -4.65 11.52
CA ASN A 79 -0.79 -4.57 12.44
C ASN A 79 -1.95 -5.47 11.98
N GLN A 80 -3.07 -5.40 12.70
CA GLN A 80 -4.25 -6.19 12.39
C GLN A 80 -4.75 -5.96 10.95
N ALA A 81 -4.65 -4.74 10.42
CA ALA A 81 -5.05 -4.44 9.04
C ALA A 81 -4.11 -5.10 8.03
N THR A 82 -2.80 -5.14 8.30
CA THR A 82 -1.83 -5.88 7.47
C THR A 82 -2.20 -7.36 7.36
N HIS A 83 -2.47 -8.00 8.49
CA HIS A 83 -2.86 -9.41 8.51
C HIS A 83 -4.21 -9.65 7.85
N SER A 84 -5.19 -8.78 8.10
CA SER A 84 -6.54 -8.87 7.51
C SER A 84 -6.52 -8.73 5.99
N ALA A 85 -5.66 -7.87 5.45
CA ALA A 85 -5.52 -7.69 4.01
C ALA A 85 -4.98 -8.96 3.35
N LEU A 86 -3.94 -9.54 3.92
CA LEU A 86 -3.31 -10.76 3.39
C LEU A 86 -4.21 -12.00 3.55
N THR A 87 -4.94 -12.14 4.66
CA THR A 87 -5.83 -13.29 4.86
C THR A 87 -7.08 -13.22 3.98
N ARG A 88 -7.70 -12.04 3.79
CA ARG A 88 -8.95 -11.91 3.01
C ARG A 88 -8.86 -12.43 1.59
N GLU A 89 -7.71 -12.29 0.93
CA GLU A 89 -7.58 -12.70 -0.48
C GLU A 89 -7.05 -14.12 -0.65
N VAL A 90 -6.28 -14.65 0.31
CA VAL A 90 -5.92 -16.09 0.31
C VAL A 90 -7.18 -16.97 0.33
N PHE A 91 -8.27 -16.50 0.93
CA PHE A 91 -9.56 -17.22 0.89
C PHE A 91 -10.31 -17.13 -0.45
N LYS A 92 -9.94 -16.23 -1.38
CA LYS A 92 -10.52 -16.28 -2.74
C LYS A 92 -9.84 -17.34 -3.61
N GLU A 93 -8.52 -17.51 -3.51
CA GLU A 93 -7.80 -18.52 -4.31
C GLU A 93 -8.16 -19.96 -3.90
N VAL A 94 -8.43 -20.21 -2.61
CA VAL A 94 -8.70 -21.58 -2.11
C VAL A 94 -10.13 -22.05 -2.43
N PHE A 95 -11.08 -21.15 -2.68
CA PHE A 95 -12.49 -21.50 -2.90
C PHE A 95 -12.95 -21.45 -4.38
N TYR A 96 -12.07 -21.16 -5.34
CA TYR A 96 -12.39 -21.30 -6.78
C TYR A 96 -12.10 -22.70 -7.36
N PHE A 97 -11.76 -23.67 -6.50
CA PHE A 97 -11.55 -25.08 -6.88
C PHE A 97 -12.59 -26.06 -6.29
N TYR A 98 -13.73 -25.59 -5.77
CA TYR A 98 -14.86 -26.45 -5.40
C TYR A 98 -16.20 -25.92 -5.92
#